data_AF-A0A383BG18-F1
#
_entry.id   AF-A0A383BG18-F1
#
_cell.length_a   1.000
_cell.length_b   1.000
_cell.length_c   1.000
_cell.angle_alpha   90.00
_cell.angle_beta   90.00
_cell.angle_gamma   90.00
#
_symmetry.space_group_name_H-M   'P 1'
#
loop_
_entity.id
_entity.type
_entity.pdbx_description
1 polymer ?
#
loop_
_entity_poly.entity_id
_entity_poly.type
_entity_poly.pdbx_seq_one_letter_code
_entity_poly.pdbx_strand_id
1 'polypeptide(L)'
;MERGELVATSLISDPTELEELKIAGEGTGWQVVMEHDHLPVISYPFEWSRTMLLDAAELELRTARKALADGWMMIDATPYNVQFVGSRPVHIDIGSFEPYRDGQAWIAYRQFCEMFLYPLLLGVRGNGSEHRVMLRGSLAGIPA
;
A
#
# COMPACT_ATOMS: atom_id res chain seq x y z
N MET A 1 9.22 10.36 -5.37
CA MET A 1 8.09 10.54 -4.43
C MET A 1 8.41 11.66 -3.43
N GLU A 2 7.41 12.28 -2.82
CA GLU A 2 7.65 13.31 -1.79
C GLU A 2 8.05 12.64 -0.47
N ARG A 3 8.83 13.35 0.34
CA ARG A 3 9.32 12.83 1.63
C ARG A 3 8.11 12.55 2.54
N GLY A 4 7.94 11.28 2.93
CA GLY A 4 6.86 10.83 3.82
C GLY A 4 5.60 10.26 3.15
N GLU A 5 5.56 10.10 1.83
CA GLU A 5 4.46 9.35 1.18
C GLU A 5 4.64 7.83 1.25
N LEU A 6 5.90 7.38 1.31
CA LEU A 6 6.27 5.98 1.57
C LEU A 6 6.75 5.82 3.00
N VAL A 7 6.64 4.61 3.52
CA VAL A 7 7.35 4.20 4.72
C VAL A 7 8.85 4.41 4.50
N ALA A 8 9.50 5.07 5.46
CA ALA A 8 10.93 5.24 5.39
C ALA A 8 11.59 3.87 5.39
N THR A 9 12.48 3.67 4.42
CA THR A 9 13.10 2.38 4.16
C THR A 9 14.59 2.57 3.91
N SER A 10 15.40 1.74 4.53
CA SER A 10 16.84 1.63 4.31
C SER A 10 17.18 0.25 3.76
N LEU A 11 18.21 0.19 2.92
CA LEU A 11 18.82 -1.08 2.53
C LEU A 11 19.80 -1.50 3.63
N ILE A 12 19.71 -2.76 4.06
CA ILE A 12 20.72 -3.34 4.94
C ILE A 12 21.89 -3.76 4.06
N SER A 13 22.96 -2.97 4.10
CA SER A 13 24.17 -3.21 3.29
C SER A 13 25.32 -3.85 4.09
N ASP A 14 25.27 -3.80 5.42
CA ASP A 14 26.32 -4.37 6.28
C ASP A 14 26.03 -5.87 6.54
N PRO A 15 26.92 -6.79 6.12
CA PRO A 15 26.77 -8.21 6.40
C PRO A 15 26.70 -8.54 7.89
N THR A 16 27.33 -7.75 8.77
CA THR A 16 27.30 -7.97 10.22
C THR A 16 25.90 -7.73 10.80
N GLU A 17 25.17 -6.73 10.31
CA GLU A 17 23.77 -6.49 10.69
C GLU A 17 22.87 -7.68 10.29
N LEU A 18 23.13 -8.31 9.14
CA LEU A 18 22.39 -9.49 8.68
C LEU A 18 22.63 -10.74 9.54
N GLU A 19 23.87 -10.91 10.01
CA GLU A 19 24.25 -11.98 10.94
C GLU A 19 23.58 -11.78 12.31
N GLU A 20 23.57 -10.54 12.83
CA GLU A 20 22.91 -10.19 14.10
C GLU A 20 21.40 -10.42 14.04
N LEU A 21 20.76 -10.06 12.93
CA LEU A 21 19.33 -10.27 12.71
C LEU A 21 18.96 -11.75 12.54
N LYS A 22 19.94 -12.66 12.42
CA LYS A 22 19.74 -14.10 12.15
C LYS A 22 18.87 -14.37 10.92
N ILE A 23 18.85 -13.43 9.97
CA ILE A 23 18.05 -13.52 8.74
C ILE A 23 18.74 -14.46 7.73
N ALA A 24 20.05 -14.59 7.79
CA ALA A 24 20.82 -15.56 7.02
C ALA A 24 21.08 -16.84 7.85
N GLY A 25 20.18 -17.83 7.73
CA GLY A 25 20.48 -19.20 8.19
C GLY A 25 21.46 -19.90 7.23
N GLU A 26 22.05 -21.02 7.68
CA GLU A 26 22.91 -21.86 6.84
C GLU A 26 22.13 -22.32 5.57
N GLY A 27 22.44 -21.71 4.42
CA GLY A 27 21.90 -22.08 3.11
C GLY A 27 20.91 -21.11 2.47
N THR A 28 20.46 -20.06 3.16
CA THR A 28 19.57 -19.03 2.59
C THR A 28 20.31 -17.71 2.38
N GLY A 29 20.63 -17.39 1.12
CA GLY A 29 21.15 -16.07 0.72
C GLY A 29 20.02 -15.17 0.23
N TRP A 30 19.81 -14.04 0.88
CA TRP A 30 18.90 -13.00 0.42
C TRP A 30 19.62 -12.09 -0.57
N GLN A 31 18.99 -11.76 -1.70
CA GLN A 31 19.58 -10.85 -2.69
C GLN A 31 19.60 -9.40 -2.19
N VAL A 32 18.55 -9.01 -1.47
CA VAL A 32 18.35 -7.69 -0.89
C VAL A 32 17.64 -7.87 0.44
N VAL A 33 18.04 -7.09 1.44
CA VAL A 33 17.33 -6.96 2.71
C VAL A 33 17.07 -5.48 2.95
N MET A 34 15.86 -5.17 3.38
CA MET A 34 15.39 -3.81 3.64
C MET A 34 14.81 -3.74 5.05
N GLU A 35 15.02 -2.60 5.70
CA GLU A 35 14.45 -2.27 7.00
C GLU A 35 13.50 -1.08 6.84
N HIS A 36 12.39 -1.10 7.58
CA HIS A 36 11.38 -0.06 7.57
C HIS A 36 11.25 0.60 8.93
N ASP A 37 11.01 1.91 8.94
CA ASP A 37 10.62 2.61 10.16
C ASP A 37 9.35 2.00 10.77
N HIS A 38 9.39 1.75 12.08
CA HIS A 38 8.21 1.29 12.81
C HIS A 38 7.10 2.35 12.82
N LEU A 39 5.89 1.92 12.47
CA LEU A 39 4.71 2.76 12.60
C LEU A 39 4.18 2.76 14.04
N PRO A 40 3.76 3.91 14.59
CA PRO A 40 3.32 4.00 15.98
C PRO A 40 1.99 3.29 16.24
N VAL A 41 1.13 3.21 15.22
CA VAL A 41 -0.18 2.56 15.27
C VAL A 41 -0.43 1.87 13.95
N ILE A 42 -0.92 0.63 14.02
CA ILE A 42 -1.48 -0.07 12.88
C ILE A 42 -3.00 -0.01 12.98
N SER A 43 -3.64 0.39 11.89
CA SER A 43 -5.10 0.44 11.80
C SER A 43 -5.55 -0.10 10.46
N TYR A 44 -6.83 -0.50 10.39
CA TYR A 44 -7.37 -1.18 9.22
C TYR A 44 -8.38 -0.31 8.47
N PRO A 45 -8.56 -0.53 7.15
CA PRO A 45 -9.48 0.26 6.33
C PRO A 45 -10.92 0.33 6.86
N PHE A 46 -11.38 -0.71 7.56
CA PHE A 46 -12.70 -0.75 8.17
C PHE A 46 -12.83 0.04 9.50
N GLU A 47 -11.72 0.54 10.05
CA GLU A 47 -11.69 1.40 11.23
C GLU A 47 -11.66 2.88 10.84
N TRP A 48 -11.21 3.17 9.63
CA TRP A 48 -11.02 4.51 9.11
C TRP A 48 -12.33 5.23 8.83
N SER A 49 -12.31 6.56 8.92
CA SER A 49 -13.40 7.38 8.35
C SER A 49 -13.43 7.24 6.82
N ARG A 50 -14.54 7.65 6.20
CA ARG A 50 -14.61 7.71 4.74
C ARG A 50 -13.57 8.67 4.15
N THR A 51 -13.27 9.78 4.83
CA THR A 51 -12.27 10.74 4.37
C THR A 51 -10.86 10.16 4.43
N MET A 52 -10.53 9.39 5.46
CA MET A 52 -9.26 8.66 5.53
C MET A 52 -9.15 7.64 4.38
N LEU A 53 -10.21 6.91 4.05
CA LEU A 53 -10.19 6.01 2.88
C LEU A 53 -10.00 6.77 1.56
N LEU A 54 -10.57 7.98 1.44
CA LEU A 54 -10.35 8.85 0.29
C LEU A 54 -8.89 9.34 0.22
N ASP A 55 -8.31 9.78 1.34
CA ASP A 55 -6.92 10.22 1.43
C ASP A 55 -5.95 9.08 1.06
N ALA A 56 -6.26 7.86 1.50
CA ALA A 56 -5.52 6.65 1.13
C ALA A 56 -5.64 6.34 -0.38
N ALA A 57 -6.84 6.45 -0.96
CA ALA A 57 -7.04 6.26 -2.40
C ALA A 57 -6.25 7.28 -3.24
N GLU A 58 -6.21 8.53 -2.79
CA GLU A 58 -5.46 9.58 -3.47
C GLU A 58 -3.94 9.32 -3.39
N LEU A 59 -3.45 8.90 -2.21
CA LEU A 59 -2.06 8.46 -2.07
C LEU A 59 -1.73 7.33 -3.04
N GLU A 60 -2.57 6.31 -3.10
CA GLU A 60 -2.33 5.14 -3.95
C GLU A 60 -2.22 5.52 -5.42
N LEU A 61 -3.16 6.33 -5.94
CA LEU A 61 -3.12 6.82 -7.32
C LEU A 61 -1.90 7.72 -7.60
N ARG A 62 -1.54 8.58 -6.63
CA ARG A 62 -0.38 9.46 -6.75
C ARG A 62 0.92 8.67 -6.75
N THR A 63 1.03 7.63 -5.93
CA THR A 63 2.16 6.69 -5.90
C THR A 63 2.24 5.90 -7.21
N ALA A 64 1.13 5.31 -7.67
CA ALA A 64 1.07 4.59 -8.94
C ALA A 64 1.49 5.47 -10.13
N ARG A 65 1.01 6.73 -10.17
CA ARG A 65 1.38 7.69 -11.23
C ARG A 65 2.86 8.07 -11.18
N LYS A 66 3.43 8.26 -9.99
CA LYS A 66 4.86 8.55 -9.81
C LYS A 66 5.71 7.35 -10.24
N ALA A 67 5.36 6.13 -9.83
CA ALA A 67 6.02 4.91 -10.26
C ALA A 67 5.97 4.75 -11.80
N LEU A 68 4.83 4.99 -12.42
CA LEU A 68 4.67 4.91 -13.87
C LEU A 68 5.57 5.89 -14.61
N ALA A 69 5.71 7.13 -14.12
CA ALA A 69 6.62 8.11 -14.70
C ALA A 69 8.09 7.66 -14.63
N ASP A 70 8.44 6.81 -13.66
CA ASP A 70 9.78 6.25 -13.46
C ASP A 70 9.97 4.88 -14.15
N GLY A 71 9.00 4.41 -14.95
CA GLY A 71 9.08 3.14 -15.67
C GLY A 71 8.67 1.91 -14.85
N TRP A 72 7.88 2.09 -13.79
CA TRP A 72 7.38 1.03 -12.91
C TRP A 72 5.85 0.99 -12.87
N MET A 73 5.26 -0.18 -12.66
CA MET A 73 3.83 -0.38 -12.47
C MET A 73 3.57 -0.86 -11.04
N MET A 74 2.67 -0.17 -10.33
CA MET A 74 2.11 -0.68 -9.08
C MET A 74 1.19 -1.88 -9.38
N ILE A 75 1.41 -2.98 -8.68
CA ILE A 75 0.72 -4.25 -8.96
C ILE A 75 -0.32 -4.66 -7.91
N ASP A 76 -0.30 -4.04 -6.72
CA ASP A 76 -1.21 -4.35 -5.60
C ASP A 76 -1.80 -3.05 -5.01
N ALA A 77 -2.96 -2.64 -5.54
CA ALA A 77 -3.63 -1.39 -5.20
C ALA A 77 -4.72 -1.64 -4.15
N THR A 78 -4.30 -1.81 -2.90
CA THR A 78 -5.17 -2.15 -1.77
C THR A 78 -5.01 -1.16 -0.61
N PRO A 79 -6.10 -0.73 0.07
CA PRO A 79 -6.01 0.15 1.23
C PRO A 79 -5.25 -0.47 2.39
N TYR A 80 -5.06 -1.80 2.41
CA TYR A 80 -4.26 -2.47 3.42
C TYR A 80 -2.75 -2.17 3.30
N ASN A 81 -2.31 -1.68 2.14
CA ASN A 81 -0.94 -1.22 1.91
C ASN A 81 -0.74 0.25 2.29
N VAL A 82 -1.74 0.87 2.93
CA VAL A 82 -1.67 2.24 3.46
C VAL A 82 -1.82 2.23 4.98
N GLN A 83 -1.07 3.09 5.66
CA GLN A 83 -1.18 3.37 7.09
C GLN A 83 -1.15 4.87 7.33
N PHE A 84 -1.40 5.30 8.57
CA PHE A 84 -1.42 6.72 8.93
C PHE A 84 -0.37 7.05 10.00
N VAL A 85 0.48 8.02 9.71
CA VAL A 85 1.37 8.64 10.71
C VAL A 85 0.79 10.01 11.07
N GLY A 86 0.09 10.07 12.21
CA GLY A 86 -0.80 11.20 12.50
C GLY A 86 -1.96 11.23 11.51
N SER A 87 -2.17 12.36 10.84
CA SER A 87 -3.21 12.49 9.80
C SER A 87 -2.69 12.20 8.38
N ARG A 88 -1.41 11.85 8.22
CA ARG A 88 -0.78 11.67 6.90
C ARG A 88 -0.85 10.20 6.47
N PRO A 89 -1.43 9.88 5.32
CA PRO A 89 -1.37 8.53 4.77
C PRO A 89 0.06 8.22 4.28
N VAL A 90 0.47 6.97 4.45
CA VAL A 90 1.80 6.44 4.12
C VAL A 90 1.63 5.07 3.49
N HIS A 91 2.19 4.86 2.30
CA HIS A 91 2.18 3.57 1.62
C HIS A 91 3.33 2.72 2.17
N ILE A 92 3.01 1.49 2.59
CA ILE A 92 3.93 0.64 3.36
C ILE A 92 4.47 -0.54 2.55
N ASP A 93 3.83 -0.91 1.45
CA ASP A 93 4.24 -2.06 0.64
C ASP A 93 5.14 -1.65 -0.52
N ILE A 94 6.42 -1.45 -0.22
CA ILE A 94 7.42 -1.09 -1.22
C ILE A 94 7.71 -2.21 -2.24
N GLY A 95 7.28 -3.45 -1.96
CA GLY A 95 7.53 -4.61 -2.82
C GLY A 95 6.54 -4.71 -3.98
N SER A 96 5.47 -3.92 -3.97
CA SER A 96 4.34 -4.02 -4.89
C SER A 96 4.52 -3.24 -6.20
N PHE A 97 5.74 -3.27 -6.76
CA PHE A 97 6.09 -2.63 -8.02
C PHE A 97 6.85 -3.56 -8.95
N GLU A 98 6.50 -3.55 -10.24
CA GLU A 98 7.18 -4.29 -11.29
C GLU A 98 7.59 -3.36 -12.44
N PRO A 99 8.60 -3.72 -13.26
CA PRO A 99 8.95 -2.95 -14.44
C PRO A 99 7.74 -2.77 -15.37
N TYR A 100 7.47 -1.53 -15.75
CA TYR A 100 6.41 -1.21 -16.71
C TYR A 100 6.77 -1.72 -18.11
N ARG A 101 5.77 -2.22 -18.83
CA ARG A 101 5.89 -2.57 -20.25
C ARG A 101 5.01 -1.64 -21.07
N ASP A 102 5.58 -1.01 -22.09
CA ASP A 102 4.86 -0.05 -22.93
C ASP A 102 3.55 -0.62 -23.49
N GLY A 103 2.47 0.15 -23.32
CA GLY A 103 1.13 -0.24 -23.75
C GLY A 103 0.39 -1.19 -22.81
N GLN A 104 1.03 -1.66 -21.74
CA GLN A 104 0.35 -2.47 -20.72
C GLN A 104 -0.64 -1.62 -19.92
N ALA A 105 -1.86 -2.13 -19.76
CA ALA A 105 -2.86 -1.53 -18.87
C ALA A 105 -2.47 -1.72 -17.39
N TRP A 106 -2.92 -0.82 -16.52
CA TRP A 106 -2.66 -0.94 -15.08
C TRP A 106 -3.33 -2.18 -14.50
N ILE A 107 -2.53 -3.19 -14.14
CA ILE A 107 -3.05 -4.51 -13.74
C ILE A 107 -3.86 -4.45 -12.43
N ALA A 108 -3.51 -3.53 -11.53
CA ALA A 108 -4.21 -3.34 -10.26
C ALA A 108 -5.47 -2.47 -10.38
N TYR A 109 -5.83 -2.00 -11.58
CA TYR A 109 -6.99 -1.13 -11.77
C TYR A 109 -8.29 -1.73 -11.22
N ARG A 110 -8.54 -3.01 -11.51
CA ARG A 110 -9.73 -3.70 -11.00
C ARG A 110 -9.73 -3.76 -9.47
N GLN A 111 -8.60 -4.11 -8.87
CA GLN A 111 -8.46 -4.17 -7.42
C GLN A 111 -8.65 -2.79 -6.78
N PHE A 112 -8.09 -1.74 -7.37
CA PHE A 112 -8.33 -0.36 -6.93
C PHE A 112 -9.83 -0.02 -6.95
N CYS A 113 -10.54 -0.44 -8.01
CA CYS A 113 -11.99 -0.23 -8.08
C CYS A 113 -12.73 -0.97 -6.95
N GLU A 114 -12.44 -2.25 -6.78
CA GLU A 114 -13.10 -3.13 -5.80
C GLU A 114 -12.80 -2.72 -4.34
N MET A 115 -11.60 -2.17 -4.08
CA MET A 115 -11.11 -1.87 -2.74
C MET A 115 -11.24 -0.40 -2.31
N PHE A 116 -11.22 0.55 -3.25
CA PHE A 116 -11.34 1.98 -2.97
C PHE A 116 -12.59 2.58 -3.62
N LEU A 117 -12.69 2.51 -4.96
CA LEU A 117 -13.69 3.28 -5.70
C LEU A 117 -15.12 2.88 -5.33
N TYR A 118 -15.46 1.59 -5.38
CA TYR A 118 -16.82 1.14 -5.09
C TYR A 118 -17.21 1.38 -3.62
N PRO A 119 -16.38 1.05 -2.61
CA PRO A 119 -16.67 1.41 -1.22
C PRO A 119 -16.91 2.91 -1.02
N LEU A 120 -16.10 3.77 -1.66
CA LEU A 120 -16.24 5.24 -1.56
C LEU A 120 -17.52 5.77 -2.20
N LEU A 121 -17.93 5.20 -3.34
CA LEU A 121 -19.15 5.56 -4.06
C LEU A 121 -20.41 5.15 -3.33
N LEU A 122 -20.44 3.94 -2.75
CA LEU A 122 -21.59 3.45 -1.98
C LEU A 122 -21.85 4.33 -0.75
N GLY A 123 -20.79 4.82 -0.10
CA GLY A 123 -20.88 5.74 1.02
C GLY A 123 -21.44 7.13 0.67
N VAL A 124 -21.57 7.52 -0.61
CA VAL A 124 -22.12 8.83 -1.01
C VAL A 124 -23.63 8.90 -0.80
N ARG A 125 -24.34 7.80 -1.02
CA ARG A 125 -25.81 7.73 -0.89
C ARG A 125 -26.27 7.11 0.43
N GLY A 126 -25.34 6.58 1.23
CA GLY A 126 -25.61 5.97 2.52
C GLY A 126 -25.34 6.90 3.70
N ASN A 127 -25.13 6.28 4.86
CA ASN A 127 -24.77 6.92 6.13
C ASN A 127 -23.27 7.24 6.23
N GLY A 128 -22.48 6.96 5.19
CA GLY A 128 -21.05 7.30 5.10
C GLY A 128 -20.12 6.34 5.85
N SER A 129 -20.61 5.16 6.24
CA SER A 129 -19.86 4.14 7.00
C SER A 129 -19.94 2.74 6.38
N GLU A 130 -20.60 2.60 5.23
CA GLU A 130 -20.83 1.35 4.52
C GLU A 130 -19.50 0.66 4.17
N HIS A 131 -18.47 1.44 3.80
CA HIS A 131 -17.14 0.93 3.50
C HIS A 131 -16.56 0.12 4.66
N ARG A 132 -16.88 0.49 5.91
CA ARG A 132 -16.38 -0.21 7.09
C ARG A 132 -16.92 -1.62 7.19
N VAL A 133 -18.22 -1.80 6.93
CA VAL A 133 -18.84 -3.13 6.97
C VAL A 133 -18.31 -4.00 5.82
N MET A 134 -18.19 -3.41 4.63
CA MET A 134 -17.74 -4.10 3.42
C MET A 134 -16.29 -4.58 3.54
N LEU A 135 -15.36 -3.68 3.90
CA LEU A 135 -13.94 -4.02 4.04
C LEU A 135 -13.66 -4.91 5.26
N ARG A 136 -14.54 -4.91 6.28
CA ARG A 136 -14.48 -5.90 7.37
C ARG A 136 -14.93 -7.29 6.91
N GLY A 137 -15.96 -7.35 6.06
CA GLY A 137 -16.55 -8.61 5.59
C GLY A 137 -15.84 -9.25 4.40
N SER A 138 -15.07 -8.47 3.63
CA SER A 138 -14.33 -8.94 2.46
C SER A 138 -12.98 -8.23 2.36
N LEU A 139 -11.90 -9.01 2.56
CA LEU A 139 -10.53 -8.53 2.37
C LEU A 139 -10.16 -8.35 0.89
N ALA A 140 -10.98 -8.88 -0.03
CA ALA A 140 -10.83 -8.72 -1.48
C ALA A 140 -11.74 -7.60 -2.03
N GLY A 141 -12.41 -6.85 -1.17
CA GLY A 141 -13.24 -5.72 -1.58
C GLY A 141 -14.60 -6.15 -2.11
N ILE A 142 -15.20 -5.27 -2.90
CA ILE A 142 -16.54 -5.45 -3.45
C ILE A 142 -16.37 -5.73 -4.94
N PRO A 143 -16.72 -6.92 -5.44
CA PRO A 143 -16.62 -7.20 -6.87
C PRO A 143 -17.62 -6.34 -7.67
N ALA A 144 -17.29 -6.10 -8.95
CA ALA A 144 -18.15 -5.42 -9.90
C ALA A 144 -19.40 -6.23 -10.27
#